data_AF-A0A7S2XKT3-F1
#
_entry.id   AF-A0A7S2XKT3-F1
#
_cell.length_a   1.000
_cell.length_b   1.000
_cell.length_c   1.000
_cell.angle_alpha   90.00
_cell.angle_beta   90.00
_cell.angle_gamma   90.00
#
_symmetry.space_group_name_H-M   'P 1'
#
loop_
_entity.id
_entity.type
_entity.pdbx_description
1 polymer ?
#
loop_
_entity_poly.entity_id
_entity_poly.type
_entity_poly.pdbx_seq_one_letter_code
_entity_poly.pdbx_strand_id
1 'polypeptide(L)'
;MKLEMLLSLVLLIFIRATSVVAFLGVSPVQLYRQTSCSISACASKGANSEGSEDDSSISDGISADAENETDWITAEFTLRQFPAEPDPALDPHSLAVWICRSVQFVDYPSSAAGLERIFDFFTWECRKAVTARQGGDTVERFCQYGLLSPALQPMMGATRIVVGDDGTLTPGTPTRGALYSFPITVYGASNLKFQYSSGHLREGIHTESPRTDLVLRLEQARRPPLTGCWLVREILDVRHAFAGDMGNALS
;
A
#
# COMPACT_ATOMS: atom_id res chain seq x y z
N MET A 1 -18.28 -55.59 21.32
CA MET A 1 -17.92 -55.47 19.89
C MET A 1 -18.70 -54.40 19.11
N LYS A 2 -19.99 -54.10 19.39
CA LYS A 2 -20.73 -53.06 18.64
C LYS A 2 -20.29 -51.61 18.94
N LEU A 3 -19.71 -51.34 20.12
CA LEU A 3 -19.30 -49.99 20.52
C LEU A 3 -18.00 -49.52 19.82
N GLU A 4 -17.06 -50.43 19.58
CA GLU A 4 -15.77 -50.07 18.96
C GLU A 4 -15.90 -49.72 17.48
N MET A 5 -16.82 -50.36 16.75
CA MET A 5 -17.11 -49.97 15.37
C MET A 5 -17.74 -48.57 15.28
N LEU A 6 -18.54 -48.18 16.28
CA LEU A 6 -19.18 -46.87 16.28
C LEU A 6 -18.16 -45.76 16.55
N LEU A 7 -17.18 -46.01 17.43
CA LEU A 7 -16.11 -45.04 17.70
C LEU A 7 -15.18 -44.85 16.49
N SER A 8 -14.86 -45.93 15.77
CA SER A 8 -14.02 -45.86 14.57
C SER A 8 -14.70 -45.09 13.43
N LEU A 9 -16.01 -45.26 13.26
CA LEU A 9 -16.78 -44.53 12.25
C LEU A 9 -16.86 -43.02 12.57
N VAL A 10 -17.06 -42.64 13.84
CA VAL A 10 -17.10 -41.24 14.26
C VAL A 10 -15.73 -40.56 14.09
N LEU A 11 -14.64 -41.27 14.38
CA LEU A 11 -13.28 -40.75 14.18
C LEU A 11 -12.98 -40.51 12.69
N LEU A 12 -13.43 -41.42 11.81
CA LEU A 12 -13.25 -41.30 10.36
C LEU A 12 -14.06 -40.14 9.76
N ILE A 13 -15.25 -39.86 10.30
CA ILE A 13 -16.05 -38.69 9.92
C ILE A 13 -15.36 -37.39 10.38
N PHE A 14 -14.81 -37.36 11.59
CA PHE A 14 -14.08 -36.18 12.09
C PHE A 14 -12.83 -35.88 11.28
N ILE A 15 -12.03 -36.89 10.93
CA ILE A 15 -10.81 -36.72 10.12
C ILE A 15 -11.16 -36.18 8.72
N ARG A 16 -12.25 -36.66 8.10
CA ARG A 16 -12.68 -36.13 6.80
C ARG A 16 -13.27 -34.73 6.88
N ALA A 17 -13.97 -34.38 7.97
CA ALA A 17 -14.49 -33.03 8.14
C ALA A 17 -13.35 -31.99 8.31
N THR A 18 -12.28 -32.33 9.02
CA THR A 18 -11.10 -31.44 9.15
C THR A 18 -10.33 -31.25 7.84
N SER A 19 -10.26 -32.25 6.97
CA SER A 19 -9.58 -32.10 5.67
C SER A 19 -10.36 -31.27 4.66
N VAL A 20 -11.69 -31.17 4.78
CA VAL A 20 -12.50 -30.30 3.89
C VAL A 20 -12.37 -28.83 4.29
N VAL A 21 -12.18 -28.52 5.58
CA VAL A 21 -11.95 -27.14 6.05
C VAL A 21 -10.57 -26.62 5.64
N ALA A 22 -9.57 -27.49 5.46
CA ALA A 22 -8.26 -27.10 4.93
C ALA A 22 -8.26 -26.80 3.41
N PHE A 23 -9.33 -27.13 2.68
CA PHE A 23 -9.44 -26.90 1.23
C PHE A 23 -10.24 -25.64 0.87
N LEU A 24 -10.90 -25.00 1.85
CA LEU A 24 -11.44 -23.66 1.72
C LEU A 24 -10.39 -22.72 2.32
N GLY A 25 -9.53 -22.17 1.47
CA GLY A 25 -8.44 -21.25 1.83
C GLY A 25 -8.92 -19.95 2.47
N VAL A 26 -9.47 -20.03 3.69
CA VAL A 26 -9.76 -18.88 4.53
C VAL A 26 -8.50 -18.62 5.35
N SER A 27 -7.69 -17.69 4.85
CA SER A 27 -6.57 -17.13 5.59
C SER A 27 -7.06 -16.60 6.96
N PRO A 28 -6.35 -16.86 8.07
CA PRO A 28 -6.71 -16.39 9.41
C PRO A 28 -6.72 -14.86 9.57
N VAL A 29 -6.40 -14.09 8.52
CA VAL A 29 -6.46 -12.63 8.48
C VAL A 29 -7.91 -12.08 8.49
N GLN A 30 -8.92 -12.91 8.20
CA GLN A 30 -10.33 -12.47 8.14
C GLN A 30 -11.04 -12.33 9.50
N LEU A 31 -10.46 -12.82 10.61
CA LEU A 31 -11.11 -12.79 11.93
C LEU A 31 -10.98 -11.45 12.68
N TYR A 32 -10.29 -10.46 12.11
CA TYR A 32 -10.09 -9.15 12.76
C TYR A 32 -11.12 -8.08 12.36
N ARG A 33 -12.06 -8.36 11.45
CA ARG A 33 -12.96 -7.34 10.86
C ARG A 33 -14.37 -7.25 11.45
N GLN A 34 -14.70 -7.97 12.53
CA GLN A 34 -16.07 -8.01 13.05
C GLN A 34 -16.37 -7.16 14.30
N THR A 35 -15.42 -6.41 14.87
CA THR A 35 -15.64 -5.71 16.15
C THR A 35 -15.71 -4.18 16.11
N SER A 36 -15.69 -3.52 14.96
CA SER A 36 -15.78 -2.04 14.91
C SER A 36 -16.66 -1.54 13.77
N CYS A 37 -17.98 -1.77 13.90
CA CYS A 37 -18.97 -1.03 13.12
C CYS A 37 -20.22 -0.79 13.98
N SER A 38 -20.06 -0.08 15.09
CA SER A 38 -21.16 0.63 15.73
C SER A 38 -21.25 2.01 15.09
N ILE A 39 -22.05 2.11 14.05
CA ILE A 39 -22.43 3.37 13.39
C ILE A 39 -23.24 4.18 14.42
N SER A 40 -22.61 5.20 15.01
CA SER A 40 -23.32 6.24 15.75
C SER A 40 -23.86 7.25 14.74
N ALA A 41 -25.17 7.20 14.50
CA ALA A 41 -25.89 8.20 13.74
C ALA A 41 -26.01 9.49 14.57
N CYS A 42 -25.13 10.46 14.33
CA CYS A 42 -25.31 11.82 14.84
C CYS A 42 -25.97 12.68 13.76
N ALA A 43 -27.24 12.99 14.01
CA ALA A 43 -28.09 13.86 13.22
C ALA A 43 -27.51 15.29 13.14
N SER A 44 -27.51 15.84 11.93
CA SER A 44 -27.20 17.24 11.65
C SER A 44 -28.31 18.15 12.18
N LYS A 45 -27.93 19.16 12.97
CA LYS A 45 -28.78 20.31 13.29
C LYS A 45 -28.01 21.56 12.91
N GLY A 46 -28.48 22.22 11.84
CA GLY A 46 -27.94 23.49 11.38
C GLY A 46 -28.24 24.62 12.37
N ALA A 47 -27.29 25.53 12.50
CA ALA A 47 -27.52 26.88 12.98
C ALA A 47 -26.45 27.80 12.37
N ASN A 48 -26.92 28.79 11.63
CA ASN A 48 -26.15 29.95 11.18
C ASN A 48 -25.62 30.71 12.39
N SER A 49 -24.36 31.15 12.34
CA SER A 49 -23.87 32.26 13.16
C SER A 49 -22.84 33.05 12.36
N GLU A 50 -23.19 34.28 12.05
CA GLU A 50 -22.31 35.32 11.53
C GLU A 50 -21.46 35.89 12.68
N GLY A 51 -20.17 36.14 12.40
CA GLY A 51 -19.36 37.18 13.04
C GLY A 51 -18.71 36.88 14.39
N SER A 52 -17.40 36.59 14.36
CA SER A 52 -16.43 37.14 15.32
C SER A 52 -15.00 36.91 14.81
N GLU A 53 -14.28 38.01 14.56
CA GLU A 53 -12.83 38.03 14.37
C GLU A 53 -12.19 37.96 15.75
N ASP A 54 -11.80 36.76 16.20
CA ASP A 54 -10.95 36.56 17.37
C ASP A 54 -9.79 35.65 16.99
N ASP A 55 -8.61 36.27 16.83
CA ASP A 55 -7.30 35.63 16.70
C ASP A 55 -6.94 34.93 18.03
N SER A 56 -7.50 33.74 18.25
CA SER A 56 -6.97 32.79 19.22
C SER A 56 -6.41 31.60 18.45
N SER A 57 -5.08 31.51 18.40
CA SER A 57 -4.35 30.35 17.89
C SER A 57 -4.57 29.16 18.82
N ILE A 58 -5.75 28.55 18.71
CA ILE A 58 -6.05 27.22 19.24
C ILE A 58 -5.32 26.25 18.31
N SER A 59 -4.07 25.96 18.63
CA SER A 59 -3.38 24.80 18.05
C SER A 59 -4.03 23.56 18.68
N ASP A 60 -5.22 23.22 18.19
CA ASP A 60 -5.96 22.03 18.59
C ASP A 60 -5.04 20.82 18.40
N GLY A 61 -4.69 20.19 19.52
CA GLY A 61 -3.96 18.93 19.57
C GLY A 61 -4.86 17.82 19.05
N ILE A 62 -5.12 17.81 17.74
CA ILE A 62 -5.70 16.67 17.06
C ILE A 62 -4.77 15.50 17.37
N SER A 63 -5.29 14.52 18.10
CA SER A 63 -4.52 13.34 18.45
C SER A 63 -4.09 12.63 17.16
N ALA A 64 -2.87 12.10 17.13
CA ALA A 64 -2.34 11.36 15.97
C ALA A 64 -3.27 10.23 15.50
N ASP A 65 -4.11 9.72 16.39
CA ASP A 65 -5.11 8.70 16.09
C ASP A 65 -6.25 9.23 15.19
N ALA A 66 -6.69 10.48 15.36
CA ALA A 66 -7.72 11.09 14.53
C ALA A 66 -7.24 11.34 13.10
N GLU A 67 -5.98 11.75 12.92
CA GLU A 67 -5.38 11.89 11.58
C GLU A 67 -5.36 10.55 10.83
N ASN A 68 -5.05 9.45 11.53
CA ASN A 68 -5.00 8.11 10.91
C ASN A 68 -6.37 7.62 10.46
N GLU A 69 -7.44 7.88 11.22
CA GLU A 69 -8.80 7.47 10.84
C GLU A 69 -9.26 8.18 9.56
N THR A 70 -8.98 9.48 9.45
CA THR A 70 -9.31 10.25 8.24
C THR A 70 -8.51 9.80 7.01
N ASP A 71 -7.27 9.38 7.19
CA ASP A 71 -6.41 8.87 6.11
C ASP A 71 -7.00 7.58 5.48
N TRP A 72 -7.54 6.70 6.32
CA TRP A 72 -8.12 5.44 5.88
C TRP A 72 -9.36 5.64 5.01
N ILE A 73 -10.26 6.53 5.43
CA ILE A 73 -11.48 6.89 4.68
C ILE A 73 -11.10 7.52 3.34
N THR A 74 -10.13 8.44 3.36
CA THR A 74 -9.63 9.11 2.16
C THR A 74 -9.03 8.10 1.19
N ALA A 75 -8.25 7.15 1.69
CA ALA A 75 -7.66 6.10 0.87
C ALA A 75 -8.73 5.18 0.26
N GLU A 76 -9.74 4.76 1.01
CA GLU A 76 -10.82 3.94 0.46
C GLU A 76 -11.57 4.68 -0.66
N PHE A 77 -11.88 5.96 -0.47
CA PHE A 77 -12.54 6.78 -1.49
C PHE A 77 -11.66 6.90 -2.75
N THR A 78 -10.37 7.12 -2.55
CA THR A 78 -9.36 7.22 -3.60
C THR A 78 -9.29 5.93 -4.44
N LEU A 79 -9.41 4.75 -3.81
CA LEU A 79 -9.42 3.45 -4.51
C LEU A 79 -10.67 3.25 -5.37
N ARG A 80 -11.82 3.78 -4.96
CA ARG A 80 -13.06 3.69 -5.76
C ARG A 80 -12.99 4.53 -7.03
N GLN A 81 -12.13 5.56 -7.04
CA GLN A 81 -11.90 6.43 -8.19
C GLN A 81 -10.71 5.98 -9.04
N PHE A 82 -10.06 4.86 -8.69
CA PHE A 82 -8.88 4.39 -9.40
C PHE A 82 -9.26 4.01 -10.85
N PRO A 83 -8.60 4.60 -11.87
CA PRO A 83 -8.90 4.30 -13.26
C PRO A 83 -8.49 2.87 -13.62
N ALA A 84 -9.31 2.19 -14.42
CA ALA A 84 -9.02 0.82 -14.82
C ALA A 84 -7.82 0.71 -15.78
N GLU A 85 -7.59 1.74 -16.60
CA GLU A 85 -6.53 1.78 -17.60
C GLU A 85 -5.77 3.12 -17.54
N PRO A 86 -4.48 3.14 -17.92
CA PRO A 86 -3.68 4.37 -17.95
C PRO A 86 -4.16 5.33 -19.04
N ASP A 87 -4.46 6.57 -18.65
CA ASP A 87 -4.96 7.64 -19.54
C ASP A 87 -3.97 8.82 -19.60
N PRO A 88 -3.65 9.37 -20.79
CA PRO A 88 -2.79 10.55 -20.95
C PRO A 88 -3.32 11.83 -20.27
N ALA A 89 -4.62 11.92 -19.99
CA ALA A 89 -5.20 13.07 -19.30
C ALA A 89 -4.97 13.03 -17.77
N LEU A 90 -4.46 11.93 -17.23
CA LEU A 90 -4.24 11.77 -15.80
C LEU A 90 -3.07 12.63 -15.32
N ASP A 91 -3.33 13.36 -14.25
CA ASP A 91 -2.31 14.11 -13.53
C ASP A 91 -1.32 13.14 -12.84
N PRO A 92 0.01 13.36 -12.99
CA PRO A 92 1.02 12.47 -12.43
C PRO A 92 0.97 12.38 -10.91
N HIS A 93 0.62 13.46 -10.20
CA HIS A 93 0.54 13.44 -8.74
C HIS A 93 -0.65 12.59 -8.27
N SER A 94 -1.82 12.79 -8.87
CA SER A 94 -3.00 11.97 -8.62
C SER A 94 -2.74 10.48 -8.87
N LEU A 95 -2.02 10.16 -9.96
CA LEU A 95 -1.56 8.80 -10.22
C LEU A 95 -0.63 8.27 -9.14
N ALA A 96 0.37 9.04 -8.70
CA ALA A 96 1.27 8.63 -7.62
C ALA A 96 0.51 8.27 -6.34
N VAL A 97 -0.47 9.11 -5.95
CA VAL A 97 -1.35 8.85 -4.80
C VAL A 97 -2.15 7.56 -5.01
N TRP A 98 -2.80 7.39 -6.16
CA TRP A 98 -3.56 6.18 -6.49
C TRP A 98 -2.74 4.88 -6.41
N ILE A 99 -1.51 4.90 -6.92
CA ILE A 99 -0.59 3.76 -6.85
C ILE A 99 -0.24 3.46 -5.39
N CYS A 100 0.16 4.48 -4.61
CA CYS A 100 0.51 4.32 -3.21
C CYS A 100 -0.65 3.75 -2.39
N ARG A 101 -1.88 4.29 -2.57
CA ARG A 101 -3.07 3.79 -1.89
C ARG A 101 -3.44 2.38 -2.33
N SER A 102 -3.27 2.04 -3.61
CA SER A 102 -3.50 0.67 -4.08
C SER A 102 -2.56 -0.33 -3.42
N VAL A 103 -1.28 0.01 -3.24
CA VAL A 103 -0.31 -0.84 -2.52
C VAL A 103 -0.60 -0.87 -1.02
N GLN A 104 -1.02 0.26 -0.42
CA GLN A 104 -1.44 0.31 0.98
C GLN A 104 -2.56 -0.70 1.27
N PHE A 105 -3.53 -0.82 0.36
CA PHE A 105 -4.68 -1.72 0.44
C PHE A 105 -4.53 -2.92 -0.50
N VAL A 106 -3.39 -3.62 -0.37
CA VAL A 106 -3.04 -4.72 -1.27
C VAL A 106 -4.08 -5.85 -1.28
N ASP A 107 -4.71 -6.13 -0.14
CA ASP A 107 -5.65 -7.26 0.04
C ASP A 107 -7.14 -6.87 -0.01
N TYR A 108 -7.48 -5.72 -0.62
CA TYR A 108 -8.87 -5.27 -0.72
C TYR A 108 -9.29 -5.01 -2.18
N PRO A 109 -10.40 -5.62 -2.68
CA PRO A 109 -11.32 -6.53 -1.97
C PRO A 109 -10.89 -8.02 -1.93
N SER A 110 -9.95 -8.43 -2.79
CA SER A 110 -9.37 -9.78 -2.83
C SER A 110 -7.88 -9.74 -2.45
N SER A 111 -7.30 -10.91 -2.15
CA SER A 111 -5.85 -11.04 -1.94
C SER A 111 -5.10 -10.54 -3.17
N ALA A 112 -4.13 -9.64 -2.97
CA ALA A 112 -3.35 -9.00 -4.04
C ALA A 112 -4.12 -8.09 -5.04
N ALA A 113 -5.38 -7.75 -4.78
CA ALA A 113 -6.15 -6.81 -5.61
C ALA A 113 -5.44 -5.48 -5.88
N GLY A 114 -4.68 -4.99 -4.88
CA GLY A 114 -3.89 -3.77 -5.05
C GLY A 114 -2.76 -3.90 -6.06
N LEU A 115 -2.12 -5.08 -6.16
CA LEU A 115 -1.09 -5.33 -7.16
C LEU A 115 -1.68 -5.52 -8.56
N GLU A 116 -2.86 -6.13 -8.66
CA GLU A 116 -3.60 -6.27 -9.91
C GLU A 116 -3.95 -4.88 -10.48
N ARG A 117 -4.48 -3.98 -9.64
CA ARG A 117 -4.84 -2.60 -10.05
C ARG A 117 -3.67 -1.83 -10.65
N ILE A 118 -2.48 -1.94 -10.05
CA ILE A 118 -1.32 -1.12 -10.45
C ILE A 118 -0.52 -1.73 -11.61
N PHE A 119 -0.79 -2.98 -12.01
CA PHE A 119 0.05 -3.72 -12.95
C PHE A 119 0.22 -2.99 -14.30
N ASP A 120 -0.86 -2.46 -14.86
CA ASP A 120 -0.84 -1.77 -16.16
C ASP A 120 -0.30 -0.34 -16.08
N PHE A 121 -0.20 0.22 -14.87
CA PHE A 121 0.40 1.52 -14.62
C PHE A 121 1.92 1.43 -14.46
N PHE A 122 2.50 0.24 -14.42
CA PHE A 122 3.95 0.05 -14.28
C PHE A 122 4.58 -0.20 -15.65
N THR A 123 5.72 0.43 -15.92
CA THR A 123 6.50 0.07 -17.10
C THR A 123 6.96 -1.38 -17.02
N TRP A 124 7.24 -2.00 -18.17
CA TRP A 124 7.77 -3.37 -18.18
C TRP A 124 9.09 -3.48 -17.39
N GLU A 125 9.97 -2.48 -17.48
CA GLU A 125 11.21 -2.48 -16.70
C GLU A 125 10.93 -2.41 -15.19
N CYS A 126 9.96 -1.59 -14.76
CA CYS A 126 9.58 -1.50 -13.36
C CYS A 126 9.06 -2.85 -12.84
N ARG A 127 8.14 -3.49 -13.58
CA ARG A 127 7.60 -4.81 -13.22
C ARG A 127 8.70 -5.85 -13.08
N LYS A 128 9.68 -5.84 -13.99
CA LYS A 128 10.86 -6.73 -13.90
C LYS A 128 11.76 -6.37 -12.73
N ALA A 129 11.97 -5.10 -12.41
CA ALA A 129 12.77 -4.71 -11.25
C ALA A 129 12.12 -5.15 -9.93
N VAL A 130 10.83 -4.85 -9.75
CA VAL A 130 10.03 -5.20 -8.56
C VAL A 130 10.01 -6.70 -8.31
N THR A 131 9.90 -7.51 -9.36
CA THR A 131 9.79 -8.98 -9.26
C THR A 131 11.13 -9.71 -9.39
N ALA A 132 12.26 -9.01 -9.28
CA ALA A 132 13.60 -9.58 -9.52
C ALA A 132 13.70 -10.38 -10.83
N ARG A 133 13.01 -9.89 -11.87
CA ARG A 133 12.86 -10.45 -13.23
C ARG A 133 12.05 -11.75 -13.33
N GLN A 134 11.52 -12.27 -12.23
CA GLN A 134 10.79 -13.55 -12.20
C GLN A 134 9.31 -13.43 -12.59
N GLY A 135 8.70 -12.24 -12.44
CA GLY A 135 7.24 -12.10 -12.54
C GLY A 135 6.71 -10.94 -13.36
N GLY A 136 7.54 -10.23 -14.12
CA GLY A 136 7.09 -9.00 -14.81
C GLY A 136 6.21 -9.19 -16.06
N ASP A 137 5.93 -10.42 -16.49
CA ASP A 137 5.25 -10.68 -17.79
C ASP A 137 3.74 -10.87 -17.67
N THR A 138 3.24 -11.45 -16.58
CA THR A 138 1.81 -11.69 -16.35
C THR A 138 1.39 -11.13 -14.99
N VAL A 139 0.12 -10.78 -14.87
CA VAL A 139 -0.44 -10.20 -13.64
C VAL A 139 -0.28 -11.17 -12.47
N GLU A 140 -0.51 -12.46 -12.69
CA GLU A 140 -0.49 -13.48 -11.65
C GLU A 140 0.93 -13.64 -11.08
N ARG A 141 1.94 -13.69 -11.95
CA ARG A 141 3.34 -13.75 -11.50
C ARG A 141 3.76 -12.44 -10.85
N PHE A 142 3.29 -11.31 -11.36
CA PHE A 142 3.57 -10.02 -10.73
C PHE A 142 2.99 -9.96 -9.32
N CYS A 143 1.77 -10.44 -9.10
CA CYS A 143 1.17 -10.53 -7.78
C CYS A 143 1.95 -11.47 -6.86
N GLN A 144 2.33 -12.66 -7.36
CA GLN A 144 3.08 -13.64 -6.58
C GLN A 144 4.44 -13.10 -6.09
N TYR A 145 5.23 -12.48 -6.97
CA TYR A 145 6.57 -11.99 -6.65
C TYR A 145 6.56 -10.55 -6.10
N GLY A 146 5.54 -9.76 -6.43
CA GLY A 146 5.38 -8.37 -5.99
C GLY A 146 5.13 -8.26 -4.48
N LEU A 147 4.41 -9.22 -3.88
CA LEU A 147 4.23 -9.34 -2.43
C LEU A 147 5.57 -9.52 -1.68
N LEU A 148 6.56 -10.11 -2.34
CA LEU A 148 7.89 -10.33 -1.78
C LEU A 148 8.86 -9.20 -2.13
N SER A 149 8.41 -8.17 -2.85
CA SER A 149 9.28 -7.12 -3.36
C SER A 149 9.71 -6.16 -2.23
N PRO A 150 11.02 -6.00 -1.99
CA PRO A 150 11.51 -5.05 -1.00
C PRO A 150 11.09 -3.61 -1.27
N ALA A 151 10.86 -3.24 -2.54
CA ALA A 151 10.46 -1.89 -2.91
C ALA A 151 8.99 -1.58 -2.56
N LEU A 152 8.11 -2.58 -2.62
CA LEU A 152 6.68 -2.40 -2.35
C LEU A 152 6.30 -2.70 -0.90
N GLN A 153 7.04 -3.61 -0.25
CA GLN A 153 6.74 -4.06 1.12
C GLN A 153 6.54 -2.93 2.14
N PRO A 154 7.33 -1.84 2.15
CA PRO A 154 7.11 -0.76 3.12
C PRO A 154 5.71 -0.14 3.02
N MET A 155 5.14 -0.08 1.82
CA MET A 155 3.82 0.51 1.56
C MET A 155 2.68 -0.45 1.91
N MET A 156 2.88 -1.77 1.82
CA MET A 156 1.83 -2.77 2.05
C MET A 156 1.37 -2.76 3.50
N GLY A 157 0.09 -2.40 3.72
CA GLY A 157 -0.46 -2.28 5.07
C GLY A 157 0.12 -1.14 5.90
N ALA A 158 0.76 -0.15 5.26
CA ALA A 158 1.21 1.06 5.94
C ALA A 158 0.01 1.78 6.59
N THR A 159 0.21 2.36 7.78
CA THR A 159 -0.83 3.14 8.46
C THR A 159 -1.15 4.41 7.69
N ARG A 160 -0.11 5.09 7.19
CA ARG A 160 -0.23 6.35 6.47
C ARG A 160 0.84 6.42 5.39
N ILE A 161 0.46 6.92 4.22
CA ILE A 161 1.40 7.23 3.13
C ILE A 161 1.19 8.68 2.74
N VAL A 162 2.28 9.46 2.79
CA VAL A 162 2.30 10.85 2.37
C VAL A 162 3.11 10.94 1.09
N VAL A 163 2.46 11.32 0.00
CA VAL A 163 3.12 11.70 -1.25
C VAL A 163 3.38 13.20 -1.16
N GLY A 164 4.62 13.62 -1.37
CA GLY A 164 4.96 15.04 -1.33
C GLY A 164 4.44 15.78 -2.56
N ASP A 165 3.89 16.97 -2.34
CA ASP A 165 3.37 17.84 -3.41
C ASP A 165 4.51 18.37 -4.33
N ASP A 166 5.71 18.52 -3.77
CA ASP A 166 6.89 19.09 -4.45
C ASP A 166 7.64 18.06 -5.31
N GLY A 167 6.96 17.48 -6.30
CA GLY A 167 7.64 16.58 -7.21
C GLY A 167 8.46 17.34 -8.28
N THR A 168 9.53 16.70 -8.75
CA THR A 168 10.46 17.29 -9.72
C THR A 168 10.18 16.78 -11.12
N LEU A 169 9.78 17.68 -12.03
CA LEU A 169 9.64 17.39 -13.45
C LEU A 169 10.99 17.52 -14.16
N THR A 170 11.46 16.43 -14.75
CA THR A 170 12.57 16.42 -15.70
C THR A 170 12.01 16.34 -17.12
N PRO A 171 12.29 17.31 -18.01
CA PRO A 171 11.76 17.31 -19.36
C PRO A 171 12.21 16.07 -20.15
N GLY A 172 11.35 15.66 -21.08
CA GLY A 172 11.62 14.55 -21.98
C GLY A 172 12.77 14.84 -22.95
N THR A 173 13.34 13.78 -23.51
CA THR A 173 14.40 13.87 -24.52
C THR A 173 13.96 13.16 -25.81
N PRO A 174 14.71 13.28 -26.92
CA PRO A 174 14.41 12.53 -28.15
C PRO A 174 14.38 11.01 -27.96
N THR A 175 15.00 10.48 -26.90
CA THR A 175 15.09 9.04 -26.64
C THR A 175 14.26 8.57 -25.44
N ARG A 176 13.78 9.45 -24.56
CA ARG A 176 13.05 9.12 -23.32
C ARG A 176 11.87 10.07 -23.07
N GLY A 177 10.80 9.57 -22.44
CA GLY A 177 9.71 10.40 -21.94
C GLY A 177 10.15 11.48 -20.94
N ALA A 178 9.23 12.42 -20.66
CA ALA A 178 9.35 13.27 -19.49
C ALA A 178 9.32 12.39 -18.22
N LEU A 179 10.09 12.76 -17.21
CA LEU A 179 10.11 12.06 -15.93
C LEU A 179 9.55 12.97 -14.84
N TYR A 180 8.77 12.41 -13.93
CA TYR A 180 8.27 13.11 -12.76
C TYR A 180 8.66 12.31 -11.52
N SER A 181 9.34 12.92 -10.55
CA SER A 181 9.79 12.22 -9.34
C SER A 181 9.11 12.80 -8.11
N PHE A 182 8.46 11.94 -7.31
CA PHE A 182 7.79 12.31 -6.07
C PHE A 182 8.51 11.71 -4.86
N PRO A 183 8.82 12.52 -3.83
CA PRO A 183 9.20 11.97 -2.54
C PRO A 183 7.96 11.35 -1.87
N ILE A 184 8.14 10.18 -1.27
CA ILE A 184 7.08 9.49 -0.53
C ILE A 184 7.60 9.18 0.86
N THR A 185 6.81 9.51 1.87
CA THR A 185 7.07 9.08 3.25
C THR A 185 6.02 8.07 3.66
N VAL A 186 6.48 6.89 4.07
CA VAL A 186 5.65 5.77 4.48
C VAL A 186 5.77 5.56 5.98
N TYR A 187 4.63 5.57 6.67
CA TYR A 187 4.54 5.27 8.09
C TYR A 187 3.99 3.84 8.25
N GLY A 188 4.85 2.93 8.72
CA GLY A 188 4.49 1.54 8.91
C GLY A 188 3.43 1.34 10.01
N ALA A 189 2.83 0.15 10.00
CA ALA A 189 1.81 -0.23 10.97
C ALA A 189 2.31 -0.15 12.41
N SER A 190 1.42 0.21 13.34
CA SER A 190 1.75 0.39 14.75
C SER A 190 2.25 -0.89 15.44
N ASN A 191 1.85 -2.07 14.95
CA ASN A 191 2.36 -3.36 15.43
C ASN A 191 3.84 -3.58 15.06
N LEU A 192 4.33 -2.97 13.98
CA LEU A 192 5.75 -3.02 13.59
C LEU A 192 6.64 -2.20 14.53
N LYS A 193 6.08 -1.34 15.39
CA LYS A 193 6.85 -0.62 16.42
C LYS A 193 7.60 -1.58 17.36
N PHE A 194 7.03 -2.76 17.56
CA PHE A 194 7.59 -3.78 18.44
C PHE A 194 8.49 -4.78 17.72
N GLN A 195 8.70 -4.69 16.41
CA GLN A 195 9.48 -5.67 15.65
C GLN A 195 10.69 -5.03 14.95
N TYR A 196 11.82 -5.73 14.97
CA TYR A 196 12.95 -5.45 14.10
C TYR A 196 12.59 -5.82 12.65
N SER A 197 13.37 -5.32 11.69
CA SER A 197 13.26 -5.76 10.29
C SER A 197 13.53 -7.27 10.13
N SER A 198 14.21 -7.89 11.09
CA SER A 198 14.42 -9.34 11.18
C SER A 198 13.20 -10.14 11.68
N GLY A 199 12.12 -9.46 12.12
CA GLY A 199 10.94 -10.09 12.73
C GLY A 199 11.08 -10.40 14.22
N HIS A 200 12.26 -10.18 14.82
CA HIS A 200 12.43 -10.29 16.27
C HIS A 200 11.73 -9.14 17.00
N LEU A 201 11.16 -9.41 18.16
CA LEU A 201 10.55 -8.36 18.98
C LEU A 201 11.66 -7.46 19.56
N ARG A 202 11.43 -6.14 19.56
CA ARG A 202 12.32 -5.15 20.19
C ARG A 202 12.03 -5.08 21.68
N GLU A 203 13.08 -5.15 22.49
CA GLU A 203 13.01 -4.86 23.92
C GLU A 203 12.97 -3.33 24.11
N GLY A 204 11.80 -2.73 23.90
CA GLY A 204 11.58 -1.29 24.06
C GLY A 204 10.33 -0.79 23.36
N ILE A 205 9.56 0.08 24.04
CA ILE A 205 8.39 0.75 23.46
C ILE A 205 8.90 1.95 22.66
N HIS A 206 9.15 1.78 21.37
CA HIS A 206 9.30 2.93 20.48
C HIS A 206 7.94 3.60 20.31
N THR A 207 7.85 4.88 20.65
CA THR A 207 6.62 5.68 20.52
C THR A 207 6.25 5.94 19.06
N GLU A 208 7.24 6.08 18.19
CA GLU A 208 7.05 6.43 16.78
C GLU A 208 6.95 5.20 15.87
N SER A 209 6.07 5.28 14.86
CA SER A 209 5.96 4.24 13.82
C SER A 209 7.21 4.22 12.95
N PRO A 210 7.66 3.06 12.46
CA PRO A 210 8.80 3.00 11.56
C PRO A 210 8.49 3.82 10.30
N ARG A 211 9.36 4.80 10.04
CA ARG A 211 9.30 5.66 8.86
C ARG A 211 10.23 5.13 7.78
N THR A 212 9.77 5.08 6.54
CA THR A 212 10.60 4.77 5.37
C THR A 212 10.36 5.84 4.31
N ASP A 213 11.43 6.46 3.83
CA ASP A 213 11.37 7.46 2.77
C ASP A 213 11.73 6.79 1.43
N LEU A 214 10.86 6.96 0.44
CA LEU A 214 10.97 6.41 -0.90
C LEU A 214 10.93 7.54 -1.94
N VAL A 215 11.34 7.23 -3.16
CA VAL A 215 11.12 8.08 -4.34
C VAL A 215 10.38 7.26 -5.39
N LEU A 216 9.21 7.75 -5.82
CA LEU A 216 8.46 7.20 -6.94
C LEU A 216 8.72 8.04 -8.17
N ARG A 217 9.20 7.39 -9.23
CA ARG A 217 9.48 8.04 -10.51
C ARG A 217 8.50 7.55 -11.57
N LEU A 218 7.80 8.50 -12.18
CA LEU A 218 6.93 8.28 -13.32
C LEU A 218 7.66 8.66 -14.62
N GLU A 219 7.36 7.96 -15.70
CA GLU A 219 7.79 8.27 -17.06
C GLU A 219 6.57 8.43 -17.97
N GLN A 220 6.56 9.50 -18.77
CA GLN A 220 5.54 9.68 -19.79
C GLN A 220 5.86 8.81 -21.02
N ALA A 221 5.04 7.81 -21.28
CA ALA A 221 5.24 6.88 -22.37
C ALA A 221 5.14 7.58 -23.74
N ARG A 222 6.00 7.17 -24.68
CA ARG A 222 6.12 7.82 -26.01
C ARG A 222 5.63 6.98 -27.17
N ARG A 223 5.40 5.69 -26.94
CA ARG A 223 5.09 4.71 -27.98
C ARG A 223 3.64 4.26 -27.85
N PRO A 224 2.91 4.09 -28.97
CA PRO A 224 1.59 3.47 -28.94
C PRO A 224 1.65 2.06 -28.33
N PRO A 225 0.60 1.61 -27.62
CA PRO A 225 -0.69 2.28 -27.45
C PRO A 225 -0.74 3.33 -26.33
N LEU A 226 0.26 3.37 -25.44
CA LEU A 226 0.25 4.19 -24.21
C LEU A 226 0.87 5.59 -24.39
N THR A 227 0.85 6.15 -25.60
CA THR A 227 1.50 7.44 -25.86
C THR A 227 0.87 8.54 -25.02
N GLY A 228 1.68 9.26 -24.25
CA GLY A 228 1.27 10.36 -23.40
C GLY A 228 0.88 9.96 -21.98
N CYS A 229 0.66 8.67 -21.70
CA CYS A 229 0.31 8.19 -20.36
C CYS A 229 1.51 8.25 -19.41
N TRP A 230 1.27 8.63 -18.16
CA TRP A 230 2.26 8.50 -17.10
C TRP A 230 2.27 7.07 -16.56
N LEU A 231 3.45 6.47 -16.48
CA LEU A 231 3.65 5.11 -15.97
C LEU A 231 4.75 5.10 -14.91
N VAL A 232 4.61 4.24 -13.90
CA VAL A 232 5.63 4.04 -12.87
C VAL A 232 6.85 3.39 -13.49
N ARG A 233 7.96 4.12 -13.49
CA ARG A 233 9.26 3.67 -13.99
C ARG A 233 10.05 2.96 -12.92
N GLU A 234 10.14 3.57 -11.74
CA GLU A 234 11.02 3.14 -10.65
C GLU A 234 10.42 3.52 -9.29
N ILE A 235 10.69 2.67 -8.30
CA ILE A 235 10.42 2.91 -6.88
C ILE A 235 11.73 2.67 -6.15
N LEU A 236 12.28 3.70 -5.53
CA LEU A 236 13.60 3.68 -4.92
C LEU A 236 13.48 3.91 -3.42
N ASP A 237 14.11 3.06 -2.63
CA ASP A 237 14.32 3.33 -1.20
C ASP A 237 15.50 4.30 -1.06
N VAL A 238 15.25 5.45 -0.42
CA VAL A 238 16.26 6.51 -0.24
C VAL A 238 17.47 5.98 0.53
N ARG A 239 17.28 5.01 1.43
CA ARG A 239 18.37 4.38 2.20
C ARG A 239 19.35 3.61 1.33
N HIS A 240 18.87 3.06 0.22
CA HIS A 240 19.65 2.22 -0.68
C HIS A 240 20.07 2.95 -1.96
N ALA A 241 19.44 4.10 -2.27
CA ALA A 241 19.72 4.87 -3.48
C ALA A 241 21.18 5.38 -3.58
N PHE A 242 21.86 5.57 -2.45
CA PHE A 242 23.24 6.10 -2.41
C PHE A 242 24.34 5.04 -2.19
N ALA A 243 23.99 3.76 -2.15
CA ALA A 243 24.95 2.68 -1.86
C ALA A 243 26.01 2.46 -2.97
N GLY A 244 25.91 3.18 -4.10
CA GLY A 244 26.90 3.15 -5.19
C GLY A 244 28.10 4.07 -5.02
N ASP A 245 28.10 5.00 -4.05
CA ASP A 245 29.16 6.01 -3.88
C ASP A 245 29.86 5.96 -2.49
N MET A 246 29.50 4.98 -1.65
CA MET A 246 30.09 4.80 -0.31
C MET A 246 31.21 3.77 -0.33
N GLY A 247 32.09 3.86 -1.31
CA GLY A 247 33.48 3.57 -1.06
C GLY A 247 34.08 4.80 -0.40
N ASN A 248 34.28 4.77 0.92
CA ASN A 248 35.26 5.61 1.63
C ASN A 248 34.80 6.95 2.26
N ALA A 249 33.64 7.02 2.93
CA ALA A 249 33.43 8.10 3.89
C ALA A 249 32.57 7.63 5.08
N LEU A 250 33.13 7.81 6.28
CA LEU A 250 32.49 7.68 7.61
C LEU A 250 32.55 6.28 8.24
N SER A 251 33.79 5.85 8.53
CA SER A 251 34.16 5.29 9.84
C SER A 251 34.31 6.41 10.86
#